data_AF-Q2SKP8-F1
#
_entry.id   AF-Q2SKP8-F1
#
_cell.length_a   1.000
_cell.length_b   1.000
_cell.length_c   1.000
_cell.angle_alpha   90.00
_cell.angle_beta   90.00
_cell.angle_gamma   90.00
#
_symmetry.space_group_name_H-M   'P 1'
#
loop_
_entity.id
_entity.type
_entity.pdbx_description
1 polymer ?
#
loop_
_entity_poly.entity_id
_entity_poly.type
_entity_poly.pdbx_seq_one_letter_code
_entity_poly.pdbx_strand_id
1 'polypeptide(L)' 'MQVSSNGDIIRIQMPVSTYMMAFYYKCVDGEWVRYKRERLGTLH' A
#
# COMPACT_ATOMS: atom_id res chain seq x y z
N MET A 1 0.92 -10.42 4.19
CA MET A 1 1.41 -9.15 3.62
C MET A 1 1.74 -9.41 2.16
N GLN A 2 1.22 -8.61 1.23
CA GLN A 2 1.47 -8.73 -0.21
C GLN A 2 2.05 -7.41 -0.71
N VAL A 3 3.17 -7.49 -1.43
CA VAL A 3 3.82 -6.31 -2.03
C VAL A 3 3.79 -6.47 -3.54
N SER A 4 3.44 -5.41 -4.25
CA SER A 4 3.48 -5.35 -5.71
C SER A 4 3.99 -3.99 -6.16
N SER A 5 4.80 -3.96 -7.22
CA SER A 5 5.31 -2.73 -7.82
C SER A 5 4.83 -2.57 -9.26
N ASN A 6 4.59 -1.33 -9.68
CA ASN A 6 4.31 -0.96 -11.06
C ASN A 6 5.01 0.38 -11.37
N GLY A 7 6.12 0.32 -12.12
CA GLY A 7 6.97 1.49 -12.35
C GLY A 7 7.40 2.13 -11.02
N ASP A 8 7.12 3.42 -10.88
CA ASP A 8 7.47 4.20 -9.69
C ASP A 8 6.46 4.07 -8.54
N ILE A 9 5.55 3.09 -8.60
CA ILE A 9 4.52 2.89 -7.58
C ILE A 9 4.74 1.54 -6.88
N ILE A 10 4.80 1.56 -5.55
CA ILE A 10 4.73 0.36 -4.71
C ILE A 10 3.38 0.33 -4.01
N ARG A 11 2.70 -0.81 -4.07
CA ARG A 11 1.50 -1.10 -3.30
C ARG A 11 1.80 -2.20 -2.28
N ILE A 12 1.53 -1.91 -1.02
CA ILE A 12 1.67 -2.85 0.09
C ILE A 12 0.27 -3.14 0.64
N GLN A 13 -0.16 -4.38 0.53
CA GLN A 13 -1.37 -4.87 1.20
C GLN A 13 -1.00 -5.58 2.49
N MET A 14 -1.62 -5.19 3.59
CA MET A 14 -1.41 -5.83 4.87
C MET A 14 -2.67 -5.77 5.73
N PRO A 15 -2.88 -6.79 6.58
CA PRO A 15 -3.89 -6.71 7.62
C PRO A 15 -3.51 -5.61 8.63
N VAL A 16 -4.47 -4.75 8.96
CA VAL A 16 -4.37 -3.76 10.04
C VAL A 16 -5.62 -3.87 10.89
N SER A 17 -5.47 -4.40 12.10
CA SER A 17 -6.60 -4.77 12.97
C SER A 17 -7.55 -5.73 12.23
N THR A 18 -8.83 -5.38 12.07
CA THR A 18 -9.86 -6.19 11.39
C THR A 18 -9.98 -5.87 9.91
N TYR A 19 -9.08 -5.09 9.30
CA TYR A 19 -9.19 -4.64 7.92
C TYR A 19 -8.00 -5.07 7.07
N MET A 20 -8.26 -5.41 5.81
CA MET A 20 -7.21 -5.48 4.80
C MET A 20 -6.97 -4.08 4.26
N MET A 21 -5.77 -3.55 4.43
CA MET A 21 -5.39 -2.20 4.00
C MET A 21 -4.39 -2.27 2.85
N ALA A 22 -4.52 -1.37 1.87
CA ALA A 22 -3.51 -1.10 0.85
C ALA A 22 -2.87 0.28 1.08
N PHE A 23 -1.54 0.32 1.11
CA PHE A 23 -0.74 1.53 1.16
C PHE A 23 0.01 1.68 -0.16
N TYR A 24 -0.05 2.88 -0.73
CA TYR A 24 0.60 3.18 -2.01
C TYR A 24 1.70 4.20 -1.77
N TYR A 25 2.88 3.89 -2.30
CA TYR A 25 4.08 4.69 -2.25
C TYR A 25 4.47 5.04 -3.68
N LYS A 26 4.98 6.25 -3.89
CA LYS A 26 5.54 6.69 -5.15
C LYS A 26 6.98 7.15 -4.93
N CYS A 27 7.88 6.82 -5.86
CA CYS A 27 9.22 7.39 -5.86
C CYS A 27 9.15 8.84 -6.38
N VAL A 28 9.58 9.80 -5.56
CA VAL A 28 9.68 11.22 -5.89
C VAL A 28 11.07 11.67 -5.49
N ASP A 29 11.87 12.15 -6.46
CA ASP A 29 13.24 12.62 -6.25
C ASP A 29 14.14 11.62 -5.50
N GLY A 30 13.94 10.32 -5.75
CA GLY A 30 14.71 9.23 -5.13
C GLY A 30 14.17 8.76 -3.78
N GLU A 31 13.10 9.36 -3.27
CA GLU A 31 12.46 8.98 -2.01
C GLU A 31 11.08 8.34 -2.21
N TRP A 32 10.79 7.31 -1.43
CA TRP A 32 9.48 6.64 -1.45
C TRP A 32 8.50 7.34 -0.51
N VAL A 33 7.56 8.09 -1.09
CA VAL A 33 6.55 8.83 -0.34
C VAL A 33 5.21 8.12 -0.40
N ARG A 34 4.59 7.89 0.76
CA ARG A 34 3.22 7.36 0.84
C ARG A 34 2.22 8.41 0.40
N TYR A 35 1.44 8.14 -0.65
CA TYR A 35 0.47 9.10 -1.21
C TYR A 35 -0.99 8.65 -1.15
N LYS A 36 -1.27 7.34 -1.00
CA LYS A 36 -2.64 6.83 -0.89
C LYS A 36 -2.74 5.70 0.15
N ARG A 37 -3.88 5.67 0.85
CA ARG A 37 -4.32 4.58 1.72
C ARG A 37 -5.73 4.16 1.32
N GLU A 38 -5.97 2.86 1.20
CA GLU A 38 -7.25 2.30 0.78
C GLU A 38 -7.62 1.08 1.65
N ARG A 39 -8.88 1.01 2.09
CA ARG A 39 -9.41 -0.19 2.76
C ARG A 39 -9.95 -1.13 1.70
N LEU A 40 -9.37 -2.32 1.60
CA LEU A 40 -9.77 -3.34 0.63
C LEU A 40 -10.92 -4.21 1.15
N GLY A 41 -11.07 -4.33 2.47
CA GLY A 41 -12.13 -5.12 3.06
C GLY A 41 -11.96 -5.30 4.57
N THR A 42 -12.85 -6.11 5.14
CA THR A 42 -12.75 -6.63 6.52
C THR A 42 -12.15 -8.04 6.45
N LEU A 43 -11.27 -8.35 7.39
CA LEU A 43 -10.77 -9.70 7.61
C LEU A 43 -11.85 -10.45 8.40
N HIS A 44 -12.39 -11.51 7.81
CA HIS A 44 -13.36 -12.40 8.43
C HIS A 44 -12.67 -13.61 9.05
#